data_AF-A0A920V936-F1
#
_entry.id   AF-A0A920V936-F1
#
_cell.length_a   1.000
_cell.length_b   1.000
_cell.length_c   1.000
_cell.angle_alpha   90.00
_cell.angle_beta   90.00
_cell.angle_gamma   90.00
#
_symmetry.space_group_name_H-M   'P 1'
#
loop_
_entity.id
_entity.type
_entity.pdbx_description
1 polymer ?
#
loop_
_entity_poly.entity_id
_entity_poly.type
_entity_poly.pdbx_seq_one_letter_code
_entity_poly.pdbx_strand_id
1 'polypeptide(L)'
;MSSERDQNFLFKDKNETRFVLKVSNSKESFEVLDCQNKGLEHLESNTNLNIPKVIPDKNNQRINQVEANKNKHFLRVVSYVEGIPWAMQTNQRAESLIQNMGAFLGLLGKGLGASHKGL
;
A
#
# COMPACT_ATOMS: atom_id res chain seq x y z
N MET A 1 -19.22 12.91 5.13
CA MET A 1 -18.07 13.27 4.27
C MET A 1 -17.69 12.03 3.47
N SER A 2 -18.02 11.99 2.18
CA SER A 2 -17.54 10.92 1.29
C SER A 2 -16.05 11.12 1.09
N SER A 3 -15.24 10.45 1.92
CA SER A 3 -13.79 10.41 1.72
C SER A 3 -13.52 9.87 0.32
N GLU A 4 -12.95 10.66 -0.59
CA GLU A 4 -12.48 10.20 -1.91
C GLU A 4 -11.34 9.17 -1.81
N ARG A 5 -10.89 8.88 -0.59
CA ARG A 5 -9.82 7.95 -0.28
C ARG A 5 -10.34 6.68 0.37
N ASP A 6 -9.61 5.59 0.16
CA ASP A 6 -9.76 4.32 0.85
C ASP A 6 -9.75 4.50 2.38
N GLN A 7 -10.53 3.67 3.06
CA GLN A 7 -10.50 3.56 4.52
C GLN A 7 -9.51 2.46 4.92
N ASN A 8 -8.54 2.80 5.76
CA ASN A 8 -7.52 1.90 6.25
C ASN A 8 -7.78 1.54 7.71
N PHE A 9 -7.84 0.25 8.02
CA PHE A 9 -8.04 -0.26 9.37
C PHE A 9 -6.85 -1.14 9.77
N LEU A 10 -6.20 -0.81 10.88
CA LEU A 10 -5.12 -1.60 11.44
C LEU A 10 -5.70 -2.76 12.25
N PHE A 11 -5.22 -3.96 11.96
CA PHE A 11 -5.56 -5.17 12.69
C PHE A 11 -4.29 -5.86 13.18
N LYS A 12 -4.47 -6.70 14.20
CA LYS A 12 -3.44 -7.60 14.73
C LYS A 12 -4.01 -9.01 14.82
N ASP A 13 -3.19 -10.01 14.53
CA ASP A 13 -3.53 -11.40 14.82
C ASP A 13 -3.18 -11.78 16.26
N LYS A 14 -3.45 -13.03 16.62
CA LYS A 14 -3.11 -13.63 17.91
C LYS A 14 -1.61 -13.64 18.23
N ASN A 15 -0.75 -13.44 17.22
CA ASN A 15 0.70 -13.40 17.35
C ASN A 15 1.23 -11.95 17.30
N GLU A 16 0.36 -10.94 17.48
CA GLU A 16 0.67 -9.51 17.39
C GLU A 16 1.19 -9.05 16.01
N THR A 17 1.05 -9.87 14.96
CA THR A 17 1.42 -9.50 13.60
C THR A 17 0.42 -8.49 13.08
N ARG A 18 0.92 -7.35 12.56
CA ARG A 18 0.09 -6.23 12.09
C ARG A 18 -0.21 -6.30 10.60
N PHE A 19 -1.45 -5.96 10.25
CA PHE A 19 -1.92 -5.87 8.87
C PHE A 19 -2.90 -4.72 8.72
N VAL A 20 -3.03 -4.23 7.49
CA VAL A 20 -3.95 -3.15 7.15
C VAL A 20 -5.03 -3.71 6.21
N LEU A 21 -6.28 -3.69 6.68
CA LEU A 21 -7.45 -3.89 5.83
C LEU A 21 -7.75 -2.56 5.14
N LYS A 22 -7.83 -2.59 3.82
CA LYS A 22 -8.24 -1.47 2.98
C LYS A 22 -9.65 -1.71 2.47
N VAL A 23 -10.54 -0.76 2.74
CA VAL A 23 -11.88 -0.68 2.14
C VAL A 23 -11.82 0.39 1.07
N SER A 24 -11.90 -0.04 -0.19
CA SER A 24 -11.74 0.86 -1.31
C SER A 24 -12.93 1.79 -1.47
N ASN A 25 -12.65 3.01 -1.94
CA ASN A 25 -13.69 3.95 -2.32
C ASN A 25 -14.58 3.33 -3.43
N SER A 26 -15.88 3.66 -3.44
CA SER A 26 -16.82 3.18 -4.44
C SER A 26 -16.54 3.63 -5.89
N LYS A 27 -15.70 4.65 -6.08
CA LYS A 27 -15.22 5.12 -7.39
C LYS A 27 -14.04 4.31 -7.94
N GLU A 28 -13.35 3.52 -7.10
CA GLU A 28 -12.20 2.73 -7.53
C GLU A 28 -12.66 1.48 -8.29
N SER A 29 -12.11 1.26 -9.48
CA SER A 29 -12.43 0.08 -10.28
C SER A 29 -11.57 -1.11 -9.86
N PHE A 30 -12.06 -2.33 -10.13
CA PHE A 30 -11.29 -3.54 -9.84
C PHE A 30 -9.93 -3.54 -10.53
N GLU A 31 -9.87 -3.09 -11.78
CA GLU A 31 -8.66 -3.08 -12.62
C GLU A 31 -7.58 -2.16 -12.05
N VAL A 32 -7.98 -1.01 -11.48
CA VAL A 32 -7.04 -0.10 -10.81
C VAL A 32 -6.47 -0.75 -9.55
N LEU A 33 -7.32 -1.40 -8.76
CA LEU A 33 -6.91 -2.08 -7.53
C LEU A 33 -6.01 -3.29 -7.81
N ASP A 34 -6.31 -4.04 -8.88
CA ASP A 34 -5.51 -5.17 -9.37
C ASP A 34 -4.15 -4.69 -9.89
N CYS A 35 -4.12 -3.60 -10.65
CA CYS A 35 -2.87 -2.96 -11.09
C CYS A 35 -1.99 -2.55 -9.90
N GLN A 36 -2.57 -1.93 -8.86
CA GLN A 36 -1.85 -1.59 -7.63
C GLN A 36 -1.26 -2.83 -6.94
N ASN A 37 -2.04 -3.91 -6.80
CA ASN A 37 -1.57 -5.14 -6.18
C ASN A 37 -0.41 -5.76 -6.98
N LYS A 38 -0.57 -5.88 -8.30
CA LYS A 38 0.49 -6.37 -9.20
C LYS A 38 1.76 -5.53 -9.15
N GLY A 39 1.62 -4.21 -9.00
CA GLY A 39 2.75 -3.31 -8.80
C GLY A 39 3.53 -3.63 -7.52
N LEU A 40 2.82 -3.88 -6.40
CA LEU A 40 3.45 -4.29 -5.14
C LEU A 40 4.12 -5.67 -5.25
N GLU A 41 3.45 -6.65 -5.86
CA GLU A 41 4.00 -8.00 -6.06
C GLU A 41 5.23 -7.99 -6.98
N HIS A 42 5.22 -7.16 -8.02
CA HIS A 42 6.37 -6.95 -8.90
C HIS A 42 7.55 -6.35 -8.14
N LEU A 43 7.31 -5.29 -7.36
CA LEU A 43 8.35 -4.66 -6.56
C LEU A 43 8.91 -5.60 -5.49
N GLU A 44 8.05 -6.38 -4.83
CA GLU A 44 8.48 -7.39 -3.85
C GLU A 44 9.40 -8.44 -4.48
N SER A 45 9.12 -8.84 -5.73
CA SER A 45 9.89 -9.88 -6.42
C SER A 45 11.22 -9.37 -6.99
N ASN A 46 11.33 -8.07 -7.29
CA ASN A 46 12.45 -7.50 -8.03
C ASN A 46 13.29 -6.48 -7.25
N THR A 47 12.88 -6.13 -6.03
CA THR A 47 13.55 -5.11 -5.22
C THR A 47 13.59 -5.51 -3.74
N ASN A 48 14.51 -4.90 -2.98
CA ASN A 48 14.55 -5.02 -1.53
C ASN A 48 13.89 -3.81 -0.83
N LEU A 49 12.92 -3.17 -1.49
CA LEU A 49 12.23 -2.02 -0.91
C LEU A 49 11.34 -2.44 0.25
N ASN A 50 11.33 -1.62 1.30
CA ASN A 50 10.40 -1.79 2.41
C ASN A 50 9.02 -1.25 2.01
N ILE A 51 8.20 -2.09 1.40
CA ILE A 51 6.85 -1.78 0.90
C ILE A 51 5.80 -2.70 1.53
N PRO A 52 4.51 -2.31 1.54
CA PRO A 52 3.44 -3.21 1.93
C PRO A 52 3.38 -4.42 0.99
N LYS A 53 3.19 -5.61 1.55
CA LYS A 53 3.03 -6.87 0.81
C LYS A 53 1.55 -7.22 0.70
N VAL A 54 1.11 -7.69 -0.46
CA VAL A 54 -0.30 -8.09 -0.65
C VAL A 54 -0.54 -9.43 0.04
N ILE A 55 -1.55 -9.49 0.91
CA ILE A 55 -1.88 -10.70 1.68
C ILE A 55 -3.18 -11.30 1.13
N PRO A 56 -3.18 -12.55 0.62
CA PRO A 56 -4.40 -13.22 0.23
C PRO A 56 -5.34 -13.53 1.37
N ASP A 57 -6.62 -13.71 1.04
CA ASP A 57 -7.55 -14.43 1.89
C ASP A 57 -7.27 -15.95 1.89
N LYS A 58 -8.05 -16.69 2.69
CA LYS A 58 -7.98 -18.15 2.78
C LYS A 58 -8.27 -18.90 1.47
N ASN A 59 -8.89 -18.24 0.48
CA ASN A 59 -9.21 -18.77 -0.84
C ASN A 59 -8.21 -18.29 -1.89
N ASN A 60 -7.09 -17.70 -1.47
CA ASN A 60 -6.04 -17.13 -2.33
C ASN A 60 -6.47 -15.90 -3.15
N GLN A 61 -7.59 -15.26 -2.82
CA GLN A 61 -8.06 -14.03 -3.47
C GLN A 61 -7.35 -12.82 -2.87
N ARG A 62 -6.88 -11.90 -3.73
CA ARG A 62 -6.20 -10.65 -3.33
C ARG A 62 -7.14 -9.45 -3.21
N ILE A 63 -8.30 -9.53 -3.84
CA ILE A 63 -9.34 -8.50 -3.81
C ILE A 63 -10.67 -9.20 -3.59
N ASN A 64 -11.37 -8.81 -2.53
CA ASN A 64 -12.67 -9.37 -2.18
C ASN A 64 -13.75 -8.31 -2.45
N GLN A 65 -14.80 -8.68 -3.18
CA GLN A 65 -15.96 -7.81 -3.33
C GLN A 65 -16.98 -8.14 -2.25
N VAL A 66 -17.42 -7.12 -1.51
CA VAL A 66 -18.48 -7.25 -0.51
C VAL A 66 -19.59 -6.27 -0.85
N GLU A 67 -20.82 -6.72 -0.70
CA GLU A 67 -21.99 -5.86 -0.84
C GLU A 67 -22.48 -5.45 0.55
N ALA A 68 -22.58 -4.13 0.78
CA ALA A 68 -23.09 -3.56 2.01
C ALA A 68 -23.99 -2.37 1.67
N ASN A 69 -25.18 -2.29 2.27
CA ASN A 69 -26.14 -1.21 2.02
C ASN A 69 -26.44 -0.97 0.53
N LYS A 70 -26.53 -2.05 -0.27
CA LYS A 70 -26.71 -2.03 -1.74
C LYS A 70 -25.55 -1.41 -2.54
N ASN A 71 -24.40 -1.17 -1.90
CA ASN A 71 -23.19 -0.71 -2.56
C ASN A 71 -22.14 -1.84 -2.59
N LYS A 72 -21.43 -1.91 -3.71
CA LYS A 72 -20.28 -2.81 -3.85
C LYS A 72 -19.03 -2.11 -3.31
N HIS A 73 -18.29 -2.83 -2.49
CA HIS A 73 -17.01 -2.40 -1.93
C HIS A 73 -15.96 -3.45 -2.23
N PHE A 74 -14.74 -3.00 -2.51
CA PHE A 74 -13.59 -3.88 -2.60
C PHE A 74 -12.79 -3.84 -1.29
N LEU A 75 -12.39 -5.01 -0.83
CA LEU A 75 -11.60 -5.24 0.37
C LEU A 75 -10.26 -5.86 -0.02
N ARG A 76 -9.17 -5.34 0.53
CA ARG A 76 -7.82 -5.87 0.32
C ARG A 76 -7.05 -5.85 1.64
N VAL A 77 -6.14 -6.79 1.83
CA VAL A 77 -5.25 -6.83 2.99
C VAL A 77 -3.81 -6.67 2.53
N VAL A 78 -3.07 -5.79 3.20
CA VAL A 78 -1.62 -5.65 3.02
C VAL A 78 -0.89 -5.74 4.36
N SER A 79 0.38 -6.14 4.33
CA SER A 79 1.23 -6.11 5.52
C SER A 79 1.37 -4.68 6.04
N TYR A 80 1.49 -4.55 7.36
CA TYR A 80 1.88 -3.28 7.95
C TYR A 80 3.37 -3.01 7.67
N VAL A 81 3.71 -1.76 7.34
CA VAL A 81 5.10 -1.33 7.18
C VAL A 81 5.56 -0.71 8.49
N GLU A 82 6.57 -1.32 9.10
CA GLU A 82 7.14 -0.82 10.35
C GLU A 82 7.78 0.54 10.16
N GLY A 83 7.48 1.46 11.08
CA GLY A 83 8.00 2.81 11.05
C GLY A 83 7.28 3.75 12.01
N ILE A 84 7.83 4.95 12.15
CA ILE A 84 7.25 6.02 12.97
C ILE A 84 6.66 7.05 12.02
N PRO A 85 5.35 7.36 12.09
CA PRO A 85 4.74 8.42 11.29
C PRO A 85 5.51 9.73 11.45
N TRP A 86 5.77 10.42 10.34
CA TRP A 86 6.55 11.66 10.36
C TRP A 86 5.97 12.74 11.29
N ALA A 87 4.63 12.85 11.34
CA ALA A 87 3.93 13.78 12.22
C ALA A 87 4.22 13.56 13.72
N MET A 88 4.74 12.39 14.10
CA MET A 88 5.12 12.05 15.47
C MET A 88 6.63 12.23 15.74
N GLN A 89 7.42 12.60 14.73
CA GLN A 89 8.85 12.84 14.89
C GLN A 89 9.14 14.30 15.16
N THR A 90 9.66 14.58 16.34
CA THR A 90 10.01 15.94 16.79
C THR A 90 11.45 16.32 16.49
N ASN A 91 12.34 15.37 16.18
CA ASN A 91 13.79 15.55 16.27
C ASN A 91 14.63 15.09 15.05
N GLN A 92 14.02 14.66 13.93
CA GLN A 92 14.81 14.33 12.74
C GLN A 92 15.21 15.59 11.96
N ARG A 93 16.48 15.67 11.55
CA ARG A 93 16.94 16.71 10.61
C ARG A 93 16.23 16.51 9.27
N ALA A 94 15.47 17.51 8.83
CA ALA A 94 14.65 17.44 7.61
C ALA A 94 15.46 17.05 6.35
N GLU A 95 16.74 17.44 6.27
CA GLU A 95 17.61 17.18 5.11
C GLU A 95 17.86 15.69 4.83
N SER A 96 18.25 14.91 5.85
CA SER A 96 18.51 13.48 5.66
C SER A 96 17.24 12.72 5.31
N LEU A 97 16.08 13.16 5.81
CA LEU A 97 14.79 12.59 5.48
C LEU A 97 14.44 12.84 4.00
N ILE A 98 14.63 14.07 3.51
CA ILE A 98 14.39 14.42 2.10
C ILE A 98 15.30 13.60 1.18
N GLN A 99 16.58 13.46 1.52
CA GLN A 99 17.53 12.65 0.75
C GLN A 99 17.11 11.17 0.71
N ASN A 100 16.74 10.60 1.86
CA ASN A 100 16.27 9.21 1.93
C ASN A 100 14.97 9.01 1.13
N MET A 101 14.05 9.96 1.19
CA MET A 101 12.81 9.93 0.41
C MET A 101 13.10 9.98 -1.10
N GLY A 102 14.05 10.83 -1.53
CA GLY A 102 14.50 10.90 -2.93
C GLY A 102 15.11 9.58 -3.41
N ALA A 103 16.01 8.99 -2.62
CA ALA A 103 16.61 7.69 -2.92
C ALA A 103 15.54 6.59 -3.02
N PHE A 104 14.59 6.56 -2.07
CA PHE A 104 13.48 5.62 -2.07
C PHE A 104 12.60 5.77 -3.32
N LEU A 105 12.21 7.00 -3.69
CA LEU A 105 11.40 7.25 -4.88
C LEU A 105 12.13 6.87 -6.18
N GLY A 106 13.44 7.11 -6.25
CA GLY A 106 14.26 6.69 -7.40
C GLY A 106 14.30 5.16 -7.55
N LEU A 107 14.48 4.43 -6.44
CA LEU A 107 14.43 2.97 -6.44
C LEU A 107 13.03 2.44 -6.77
N LEU A 108 11.98 3.08 -6.24
CA LEU A 108 10.58 2.73 -6.53
C LEU A 108 10.26 2.90 -8.01
N GLY A 109 10.62 4.04 -8.60
CA GLY A 109 10.42 4.31 -10.02
C GLY A 109 11.18 3.31 -10.91
N LYS A 110 12.45 3.05 -10.59
CA LYS A 110 13.25 2.02 -11.27
C LYS A 110 12.61 0.63 -11.16
N GLY A 111 12.15 0.26 -9.97
CA GLY A 111 11.51 -1.03 -9.71
C GLY A 111 10.18 -1.22 -10.46
N LEU A 112 9.41 -0.14 -10.68
CA LEU A 112 8.19 -0.17 -11.49
C LEU A 112 8.45 -0.09 -13.00
N GLY A 113 9.70 0.00 -13.44
CA GLY A 113 10.04 0.22 -14.85
C GLY A 113 9.73 1.64 -15.34
N ALA A 114 9.42 2.58 -14.44
CA ALA A 114 9.32 4.01 -14.73
C ALA A 114 10.74 4.58 -14.87
N SER A 115 11.44 4.18 -15.93
CA SER A 115 12.67 4.86 -16.34
C SER A 115 12.26 6.15 -17.04
N HIS A 116 12.53 7.28 -16.40
CA HIS A 116 12.65 8.54 -17.13
C HIS A 116 13.79 8.31 -18.15
N LYS A 117 13.46 8.22 -19.43
CA LYS A 117 14.44 8.57 -20.46
C LYS A 117 14.75 10.04 -20.19
N GLY A 118 15.88 10.30 -19.54
CA GLY A 118 16.37 11.66 -19.36
C GLY A 118 16.59 12.31 -20.72
N LEU A 119 16.32 13.62 -20.72
CA LEU A 119 16.68 14.65 -21.68
C LEU A 119 17.86 14.31 -22.61
#